data_AF-A0A949L074-F1
#
_entry.id   AF-A0A949L074-F1
#
_cell.length_a   1.000
_cell.length_b   1.000
_cell.length_c   1.000
_cell.angle_alpha   90.00
_cell.angle_beta   90.00
_cell.angle_gamma   90.00
#
_symmetry.space_group_name_H-M   'P 1'
#
loop_
_entity.id
_entity.type
_entity.pdbx_description
1 polymer ?
#
loop_
_entity_poly.entity_id
_entity_poly.type
_entity_poly.pdbx_seq_one_letter_code
_entity_poly.pdbx_strand_id
1 'polypeptide(L)'
;MPIRHDKIRLNTVCALVVALLLVAGSGWAQNNLLQQGLGLLSSSGTQTGSLSQGEMGDGLKEALRVGTEAVVSRLGKTDGFYGDKAIHIPLPGQLATVQKALKAAGYSSLVDDLELRLNRAAEQATPKAKALFVDAISAMTINDAQQILSGPDDAATQYFRKAMGPGLANEMAPIIDAALADAGAVQAYDAMMGQYKALPFMPDAKANLTDYVVDKGMDGIFHYVAKEEAAIRTNPAARTTDLLKKVFSK
;
A
#
# COMPACT_ATOMS: atom_id res chain seq x y z
N MET A 1 27.10 -37.02 47.41
CA MET A 1 27.73 -38.35 47.58
C MET A 1 26.64 -39.27 48.13
N PRO A 2 26.44 -40.52 47.67
CA PRO A 2 26.99 -41.20 46.47
C PRO A 2 25.97 -42.11 45.69
N ILE A 3 26.48 -42.94 44.75
CA ILE A 3 25.94 -44.21 44.14
C ILE A 3 24.67 -44.05 43.24
N ARG A 4 24.72 -44.22 41.90
CA ARG A 4 24.84 -45.46 41.06
C ARG A 4 23.71 -46.49 41.31
N HIS A 5 23.10 -47.09 40.29
CA HIS A 5 23.69 -48.12 39.40
C HIS A 5 22.89 -48.22 38.07
N ASP A 6 23.55 -48.25 36.90
CA ASP A 6 23.76 -49.43 36.02
C ASP A 6 22.46 -50.02 35.41
N LYS A 7 22.29 -50.36 34.12
CA LYS A 7 23.17 -50.82 33.01
C LYS A 7 22.36 -50.64 31.67
N ILE A 8 22.80 -50.94 30.43
CA ILE A 8 23.98 -51.71 29.94
C ILE A 8 24.75 -51.06 28.75
N ARG A 9 24.57 -51.55 27.52
CA ARG A 9 25.35 -51.45 26.24
C ARG A 9 24.40 -51.91 25.09
N LEU A 10 24.65 -51.82 23.77
CA LEU A 10 25.85 -52.22 23.00
C LEU A 10 25.69 -51.93 21.48
N ASN A 11 26.67 -51.30 20.82
CA ASN A 11 27.28 -51.67 19.51
C ASN A 11 28.13 -50.48 18.95
N THR A 12 29.47 -50.55 18.93
CA THR A 12 30.39 -51.04 17.85
C THR A 12 30.40 -50.11 16.61
N VAL A 13 31.42 -49.32 16.22
CA VAL A 13 32.93 -49.27 16.29
C VAL A 13 33.64 -49.78 15.01
N CYS A 14 34.78 -49.12 14.67
CA CYS A 14 35.80 -49.42 13.60
C CYS A 14 35.49 -49.00 12.14
N ALA A 15 36.47 -48.64 11.29
CA ALA A 15 37.90 -48.30 11.49
C ALA A 15 38.52 -47.58 10.26
N LEU A 16 39.68 -46.93 10.46
CA LEU A 16 40.57 -46.38 9.42
C LEU A 16 41.33 -47.47 8.64
N VAL A 17 41.62 -47.22 7.36
CA VAL A 17 42.80 -47.78 6.66
C VAL A 17 43.42 -46.71 5.76
N VAL A 18 44.73 -46.50 5.89
CA VAL A 18 45.56 -45.66 5.01
C VAL A 18 46.36 -46.59 4.09
N ALA A 19 46.44 -46.27 2.79
CA ALA A 19 47.34 -46.92 1.86
C ALA A 19 48.04 -45.88 0.98
N LEU A 20 49.37 -45.91 0.98
CA LEU A 20 50.24 -44.96 0.29
C LEU A 20 51.16 -45.74 -0.65
N LEU A 21 51.09 -45.47 -1.96
CA LEU A 21 51.97 -46.08 -2.95
C LEU A 21 52.48 -45.02 -3.94
N LEU A 22 53.79 -44.90 -4.02
CA LEU A 22 54.52 -44.09 -4.99
C LEU A 22 54.84 -44.94 -6.23
N VAL A 23 54.52 -44.42 -7.42
CA VAL A 23 55.15 -44.83 -8.68
C VAL A 23 55.49 -43.57 -9.46
N ALA A 24 56.75 -43.45 -9.89
CA ALA A 24 57.22 -42.33 -10.70
C ALA A 24 56.95 -42.59 -12.19
N GLY A 25 56.55 -41.55 -12.92
CA GLY A 25 56.39 -41.57 -14.37
C GLY A 25 56.70 -40.20 -14.96
N SER A 26 57.73 -40.12 -15.79
CA SER A 26 58.17 -38.90 -16.47
C SER A 26 57.60 -38.83 -17.89
N GLY A 27 56.87 -37.77 -18.25
CA GLY A 27 56.50 -37.54 -19.65
C GLY A 27 55.49 -36.43 -19.93
N TRP A 28 55.99 -35.38 -20.61
CA TRP A 28 55.32 -34.58 -21.65
C TRP A 28 53.89 -34.02 -21.42
N ALA A 29 53.85 -32.70 -21.21
CA ALA A 29 52.81 -31.71 -21.57
C ALA A 29 51.43 -32.17 -22.07
N GLN A 30 50.36 -31.74 -21.40
CA GLN A 30 49.05 -31.50 -22.03
C GLN A 30 48.20 -30.43 -21.32
N ASN A 31 47.90 -29.36 -22.08
CA ASN A 31 46.89 -28.30 -21.98
C ASN A 31 46.21 -27.88 -20.66
N ASN A 32 46.26 -26.56 -20.43
CA ASN A 32 45.50 -25.76 -19.44
C ASN A 32 43.96 -25.68 -19.70
N LEU A 33 43.30 -26.81 -19.94
CA LEU A 33 41.84 -26.86 -20.14
C LEU A 33 41.04 -26.39 -18.91
N LEU A 34 41.57 -26.60 -17.70
CA LEU A 34 40.88 -26.20 -16.46
C LEU A 34 40.96 -24.69 -16.16
N GLN A 35 42.02 -24.00 -16.58
CA GLN A 35 42.06 -22.52 -16.50
C GLN A 35 41.16 -21.86 -17.55
N GLN A 36 41.04 -22.44 -18.74
CA GLN A 36 40.06 -21.99 -19.74
C GLN A 36 38.61 -22.23 -19.27
N GLY A 37 38.35 -23.33 -18.55
CA GLY A 37 37.06 -23.58 -17.90
C GLY A 37 36.66 -22.49 -16.88
N LEU A 38 37.57 -22.09 -15.98
CA LEU A 38 37.29 -21.00 -15.03
C LEU A 38 37.13 -19.63 -15.70
N GLY A 39 37.84 -19.37 -16.80
CA GLY A 39 37.66 -18.17 -17.60
C GLY A 39 36.26 -18.06 -18.21
N LEU A 40 35.66 -19.19 -18.59
CA LEU A 40 34.31 -19.22 -19.17
C LEU A 40 33.20 -19.02 -18.13
N LEU A 41 33.36 -19.50 -16.89
CA LEU A 41 32.44 -19.12 -15.79
C LEU A 41 32.64 -17.67 -15.31
N SER A 42 33.80 -17.08 -15.56
CA SER A 42 34.06 -15.65 -15.32
C SER A 42 33.55 -14.76 -16.46
N SER A 43 33.11 -15.35 -17.58
CA SER A 43 32.55 -14.67 -18.75
C SER A 43 31.02 -14.65 -18.80
N SER A 44 30.35 -15.25 -17.82
CA SER A 44 29.06 -14.72 -17.34
C SER A 44 29.31 -13.41 -16.62
N GLY A 45 29.76 -12.40 -17.38
CA GLY A 45 29.75 -11.03 -16.91
C GLY A 45 28.34 -10.74 -16.42
N THR A 46 28.22 -10.19 -15.20
CA THR A 46 26.95 -9.72 -14.67
C THR A 46 26.47 -8.61 -15.58
N GLN A 47 25.74 -9.00 -16.61
CA GLN A 47 25.05 -8.10 -17.51
C GLN A 47 23.88 -7.57 -16.69
N THR A 48 24.16 -6.56 -15.86
CA THR A 48 23.25 -5.47 -15.60
C THR A 48 22.99 -4.79 -16.94
N GLY A 49 22.28 -5.50 -17.82
CA GLY A 49 21.72 -4.92 -19.03
C GLY A 49 20.87 -3.76 -18.57
N SER A 50 21.15 -2.57 -19.07
CA SER A 50 20.30 -1.42 -18.81
C SER A 50 18.89 -1.81 -19.23
N LEU A 51 17.97 -1.84 -18.26
CA LEU A 51 16.57 -2.16 -18.54
C LEU A 51 16.10 -1.37 -19.75
N SER A 52 15.43 -2.04 -20.68
CA SER A 52 14.79 -1.34 -21.78
C SER A 52 13.77 -0.34 -21.23
N GLN A 53 13.48 0.70 -22.01
CA GLN A 53 12.50 1.72 -21.65
C GLN A 53 11.10 1.12 -21.39
N GLY A 54 10.76 0.02 -22.05
CA GLY A 54 9.56 -0.78 -21.80
C GLY A 54 9.59 -1.47 -20.43
N GLU A 55 10.64 -2.26 -20.14
CA GLU A 55 10.78 -2.96 -18.85
C GLU A 55 10.77 -2.02 -17.63
N MET A 56 11.34 -0.80 -17.77
CA MET A 56 11.23 0.22 -16.72
C MET A 56 9.80 0.73 -16.54
N GLY A 57 9.07 0.93 -17.65
CA GLY A 57 7.67 1.36 -17.64
C GLY A 57 6.75 0.31 -17.01
N ASP A 58 6.85 -0.94 -17.44
CA ASP A 58 6.07 -2.06 -16.89
C ASP A 58 6.40 -2.30 -15.41
N GLY A 59 7.67 -2.12 -15.03
CA GLY A 59 8.11 -2.19 -13.64
C GLY A 59 7.50 -1.14 -12.74
N LEU A 60 7.40 0.10 -13.22
CA LEU A 60 6.71 1.16 -12.50
C LEU A 60 5.20 0.91 -12.44
N LYS A 61 4.56 0.45 -13.53
CA LYS A 61 3.12 0.12 -13.52
C LYS A 61 2.79 -0.94 -12.47
N GLU A 62 3.55 -2.02 -12.43
CA GLU A 62 3.36 -3.09 -11.44
C GLU A 62 3.59 -2.60 -10.01
N ALA A 63 4.59 -1.74 -9.80
CA ALA A 63 4.85 -1.09 -8.52
C ALA A 63 3.65 -0.27 -8.02
N LEU A 64 3.13 0.61 -8.89
CA LEU A 64 2.00 1.47 -8.57
C LEU A 64 0.70 0.66 -8.39
N ARG A 65 0.56 -0.46 -9.09
CA ARG A 65 -0.56 -1.40 -8.92
C ARG A 65 -0.51 -2.02 -7.52
N VAL A 66 0.61 -2.63 -7.14
CA VAL A 66 0.78 -3.27 -5.82
C VAL A 66 0.66 -2.25 -4.68
N GLY A 67 1.32 -1.10 -4.81
CA GLY A 67 1.26 -0.03 -3.80
C GLY A 67 -0.16 0.51 -3.61
N THR A 68 -0.88 0.80 -4.70
CA THR A 68 -2.24 1.32 -4.59
C THR A 68 -3.24 0.26 -4.11
N GLU A 69 -3.07 -1.00 -4.49
CA GLU A 69 -3.83 -2.11 -3.93
C GLU A 69 -3.62 -2.24 -2.41
N ALA A 70 -2.39 -2.05 -1.92
CA ALA A 70 -2.09 -2.04 -0.49
C ALA A 70 -2.75 -0.85 0.24
N VAL A 71 -2.70 0.36 -0.34
CA VAL A 71 -3.39 1.55 0.19
C VAL A 71 -4.90 1.33 0.27
N VAL A 72 -5.53 0.93 -0.82
CA VAL A 72 -6.99 0.70 -0.88
C VAL A 72 -7.41 -0.42 0.08
N SER A 73 -6.62 -1.51 0.18
CA SER A 73 -6.87 -2.62 1.12
C SER A 73 -6.67 -2.23 2.59
N ARG A 74 -5.75 -1.30 2.89
CA ARG A 74 -5.58 -0.74 4.23
C ARG A 74 -6.75 0.14 4.61
N LEU A 75 -7.09 1.10 3.76
CA LEU A 75 -8.09 2.13 4.03
C LEU A 75 -9.52 1.60 4.00
N GLY A 76 -9.77 0.51 3.27
CA GLY A 76 -11.06 -0.17 3.23
C GLY A 76 -11.38 -1.07 4.43
N LYS A 77 -10.52 -1.11 5.45
CA LYS A 77 -10.77 -1.86 6.69
C LYS A 77 -11.50 -1.00 7.71
N THR A 78 -12.15 -1.65 8.66
CA THR A 78 -12.62 -1.01 9.89
C THR A 78 -11.49 -0.22 10.55
N ASP A 79 -11.76 1.05 10.82
CA ASP A 79 -10.84 2.05 11.39
C ASP A 79 -9.70 2.48 10.45
N GLY A 80 -9.78 2.11 9.16
CA GLY A 80 -8.89 2.58 8.10
C GLY A 80 -8.97 4.09 7.87
N PHE A 81 -10.14 4.71 8.07
CA PHE A 81 -10.30 6.17 8.16
C PHE A 81 -10.53 6.61 9.60
N TYR A 82 -11.48 6.00 10.31
CA TYR A 82 -11.92 6.50 11.62
C TYR A 82 -10.78 6.56 12.66
N GLY A 83 -9.90 5.55 12.66
CA GLY A 83 -8.75 5.46 13.57
C GLY A 83 -7.49 6.18 13.09
N ASP A 84 -7.44 6.67 11.85
CA ASP A 84 -6.23 7.25 11.25
C ASP A 84 -6.27 8.78 11.29
N LYS A 85 -5.57 9.36 12.27
CA LYS A 85 -5.55 10.81 12.53
C LYS A 85 -5.10 11.69 11.34
N ALA A 86 -4.45 11.12 10.32
CA ALA A 86 -4.01 11.87 9.15
C ALA A 86 -5.15 12.07 8.11
N ILE A 87 -6.15 11.19 8.12
CA ILE A 87 -7.17 11.11 7.06
C ILE A 87 -8.60 10.93 7.58
N HIS A 88 -8.77 10.81 8.91
CA HIS A 88 -10.05 10.82 9.60
C HIS A 88 -10.95 11.93 9.05
N ILE A 89 -12.22 11.59 8.81
CA ILE A 89 -13.22 12.47 8.22
C ILE A 89 -14.03 13.11 9.37
N PRO A 90 -13.71 14.35 9.80
CA PRO A 90 -14.53 15.03 10.79
C PRO A 90 -15.85 15.47 10.16
N LEU A 91 -16.80 15.92 10.97
CA LEU A 91 -18.01 16.55 10.43
C LEU A 91 -17.72 17.83 9.62
N PRO A 92 -18.49 18.11 8.54
CA PRO A 92 -18.37 19.34 7.75
C PRO A 92 -18.42 20.63 8.60
N GLY A 93 -17.60 21.62 8.24
CA GLY A 93 -17.51 22.90 8.96
C GLY A 93 -18.83 23.69 8.99
N GLN A 94 -19.71 23.47 8.01
CA GLN A 94 -21.08 24.00 7.95
C GLN A 94 -21.94 23.51 9.12
N LEU A 95 -21.60 22.37 9.71
CA LEU A 95 -22.28 21.80 10.89
C LEU A 95 -21.62 22.20 12.21
N ALA A 96 -20.56 23.03 12.22
CA ALA A 96 -19.85 23.38 13.45
C ALA A 96 -20.74 24.04 14.52
N THR A 97 -21.76 24.81 14.11
CA THR A 97 -22.77 25.38 15.03
C THR A 97 -23.67 24.28 15.60
N VAL A 98 -24.10 23.33 14.75
CA VAL A 98 -24.90 22.16 15.15
C VAL A 98 -24.16 21.33 16.20
N GLN A 99 -22.90 21.01 15.93
CA GLN A 99 -22.02 20.26 16.83
C GLN A 99 -21.91 20.95 18.21
N LYS A 100 -21.63 22.26 18.23
CA LYS A 100 -21.49 23.02 19.48
C LYS A 100 -22.78 23.07 20.28
N ALA A 101 -23.91 23.34 19.63
CA ALA A 101 -25.22 23.40 20.27
C ALA A 101 -25.63 22.05 20.86
N LEU A 102 -25.51 20.96 20.08
CA LEU A 102 -25.84 19.61 20.54
C LEU A 102 -24.90 19.12 21.64
N LYS A 103 -23.59 19.35 21.54
CA LYS A 103 -22.64 18.99 22.61
C LYS A 103 -22.92 19.76 23.91
N ALA A 104 -23.26 21.05 23.83
CA ALA A 104 -23.69 21.84 24.99
C ALA A 104 -25.02 21.36 25.60
N ALA A 105 -25.94 20.84 24.79
CA ALA A 105 -27.22 20.28 25.21
C ALA A 105 -27.15 18.81 25.66
N GLY A 106 -25.96 18.19 25.70
CA GLY A 106 -25.75 16.80 26.14
C GLY A 106 -25.93 15.73 25.06
N TYR A 107 -26.18 16.11 23.80
CA TYR A 107 -26.38 15.22 22.66
C TYR A 107 -25.10 14.89 21.89
N SER A 108 -23.94 14.86 22.57
CA SER A 108 -22.64 14.58 21.94
C SER A 108 -22.64 13.26 21.15
N SER A 109 -23.32 12.23 21.65
CA SER A 109 -23.40 10.91 21.01
C SER A 109 -24.02 10.93 19.61
N LEU A 110 -24.94 11.85 19.30
CA LEU A 110 -25.50 11.98 17.94
C LEU A 110 -24.50 12.61 16.96
N VAL A 111 -23.68 13.53 17.48
CA VAL A 111 -22.60 14.16 16.72
C VAL A 111 -21.50 13.14 16.42
N ASP A 112 -21.11 12.38 17.45
CA ASP A 112 -20.02 11.40 17.38
C ASP A 112 -20.43 10.14 16.57
N ASP A 113 -21.72 9.71 16.61
CA ASP A 113 -22.23 8.66 15.72
C ASP A 113 -22.23 9.11 14.26
N LEU A 114 -22.73 10.29 13.91
CA LEU A 114 -22.70 10.75 12.52
C LEU A 114 -21.25 10.79 11.98
N GLU A 115 -20.30 11.32 12.75
CA GLU A 115 -18.88 11.35 12.37
C GLU A 115 -18.33 9.94 12.10
N LEU A 116 -18.63 8.98 12.98
CA LEU A 116 -18.31 7.57 12.78
C LEU A 116 -18.92 7.03 11.47
N ARG A 117 -20.18 7.36 11.16
CA ARG A 117 -20.90 6.88 9.96
C ARG A 117 -20.26 7.41 8.67
N LEU A 118 -19.81 8.67 8.65
CA LEU A 118 -19.08 9.24 7.51
C LEU A 118 -17.77 8.47 7.24
N ASN A 119 -17.02 8.15 8.30
CA ASN A 119 -15.79 7.37 8.18
C ASN A 119 -16.07 5.92 7.74
N ARG A 120 -17.11 5.26 8.26
CA ARG A 120 -17.52 3.92 7.81
C ARG A 120 -17.94 3.90 6.34
N ALA A 121 -18.61 4.94 5.85
CA ALA A 121 -18.94 5.05 4.43
C ALA A 121 -17.68 5.16 3.55
N ALA A 122 -16.69 5.96 3.95
CA ALA A 122 -15.41 6.03 3.24
C ALA A 122 -14.64 4.70 3.25
N GLU A 123 -14.60 4.00 4.40
CA GLU A 123 -14.01 2.66 4.52
C GLU A 123 -14.73 1.65 3.59
N GLN A 124 -16.06 1.64 3.56
CA GLN A 124 -16.84 0.75 2.67
C GLN A 124 -16.69 1.08 1.18
N ALA A 125 -16.56 2.35 0.83
CA ALA A 125 -16.41 2.80 -0.54
C ALA A 125 -15.01 2.58 -1.12
N THR A 126 -13.96 2.73 -0.29
CA THR A 126 -12.57 2.73 -0.75
C THR A 126 -12.15 1.48 -1.53
N PRO A 127 -12.51 0.23 -1.15
CA PRO A 127 -12.26 -0.97 -1.95
C PRO A 127 -12.74 -0.88 -3.41
N LYS A 128 -13.83 -0.15 -3.67
CA LYS A 128 -14.41 0.01 -5.02
C LYS A 128 -13.54 0.92 -5.91
N ALA A 129 -12.77 1.85 -5.32
CA ALA A 129 -11.82 2.69 -6.05
C ALA A 129 -10.66 1.89 -6.67
N LYS A 130 -10.41 0.64 -6.25
CA LYS A 130 -9.34 -0.21 -6.80
C LYS A 130 -9.40 -0.30 -8.34
N ALA A 131 -10.59 -0.48 -8.91
CA ALA A 131 -10.76 -0.60 -10.36
C ALA A 131 -10.24 0.64 -11.09
N LEU A 132 -10.61 1.83 -10.60
CA LEU A 132 -10.27 3.13 -11.19
C LEU A 132 -8.74 3.37 -11.20
N PHE A 133 -8.03 2.93 -10.16
CA PHE A 133 -6.56 2.94 -10.16
C PHE A 133 -5.95 1.93 -11.14
N VAL A 134 -6.50 0.72 -11.24
CA VAL A 134 -6.05 -0.29 -12.21
C VAL A 134 -6.23 0.22 -13.65
N ASP A 135 -7.34 0.87 -13.94
CA ASP A 135 -7.62 1.48 -15.25
C ASP A 135 -6.65 2.63 -15.55
N ALA A 136 -6.39 3.51 -14.59
CA ALA A 136 -5.41 4.59 -14.72
C ALA A 136 -3.97 4.09 -14.95
N ILE A 137 -3.55 3.02 -14.25
CA ILE A 137 -2.24 2.38 -14.46
C ILE A 137 -2.16 1.70 -15.83
N SER A 138 -3.26 1.09 -16.26
CA SER A 138 -3.35 0.44 -17.58
C SER A 138 -3.21 1.47 -18.70
N ALA A 139 -3.88 2.63 -18.57
CA ALA A 139 -3.84 3.75 -19.51
C ALA A 139 -2.50 4.53 -19.53
N MET A 140 -1.65 4.39 -18.51
CA MET A 140 -0.35 5.08 -18.43
C MET A 140 0.54 4.76 -19.63
N THR A 141 1.09 5.79 -20.29
CA THR A 141 2.03 5.61 -21.39
C THR A 141 3.46 5.40 -20.88
N ILE A 142 4.35 4.93 -21.76
CA ILE A 142 5.79 4.83 -21.45
C ILE A 142 6.37 6.23 -21.11
N ASN A 143 5.86 7.29 -21.74
CA ASN A 143 6.29 8.67 -21.46
C ASN A 143 5.86 9.11 -20.05
N ASP A 144 4.60 8.85 -19.66
CA ASP A 144 4.13 9.12 -18.29
C ASP A 144 4.98 8.37 -17.26
N ALA A 145 5.28 7.10 -17.52
CA ALA A 145 6.13 6.28 -16.64
C ALA A 145 7.56 6.86 -16.51
N GLN A 146 8.14 7.38 -17.58
CA GLN A 146 9.43 8.08 -17.52
C GLN A 146 9.36 9.39 -16.75
N GLN A 147 8.30 10.18 -16.93
CA GLN A 147 8.08 11.42 -16.18
C GLN A 147 7.91 11.16 -14.68
N ILE A 148 7.25 10.07 -14.30
CA ILE A 148 7.16 9.65 -12.89
C ILE A 148 8.54 9.21 -12.36
N LEU A 149 9.29 8.40 -13.11
CA LEU A 149 10.60 7.88 -12.67
C LEU A 149 11.66 8.99 -12.54
N SER A 150 11.59 10.04 -13.37
CA SER A 150 12.49 11.20 -13.35
C SER A 150 11.95 12.42 -12.62
N GLY A 151 10.72 12.34 -12.10
CA GLY A 151 10.01 13.42 -11.42
C GLY A 151 10.26 13.48 -9.90
N PRO A 152 9.60 14.42 -9.21
CA PRO A 152 9.67 14.57 -7.75
C PRO A 152 9.08 13.36 -6.99
N ASP A 153 9.26 13.34 -5.67
CA ASP A 153 8.87 12.24 -4.78
C ASP A 153 7.36 11.91 -4.74
N ASP A 154 6.51 12.74 -5.36
CA ASP A 154 5.06 12.59 -5.48
C ASP A 154 4.55 12.51 -6.94
N ALA A 155 5.43 12.32 -7.93
CA ALA A 155 5.09 12.40 -9.35
C ALA A 155 3.98 11.41 -9.81
N ALA A 156 3.92 10.19 -9.26
CA ALA A 156 2.85 9.23 -9.54
C ALA A 156 1.53 9.67 -8.90
N THR A 157 1.58 10.24 -7.69
CA THR A 157 0.43 10.85 -7.02
C THR A 157 -0.13 12.03 -7.83
N GLN A 158 0.74 12.89 -8.36
CA GLN A 158 0.35 13.97 -9.27
C GLN A 158 -0.26 13.42 -10.57
N TYR A 159 0.36 12.39 -11.17
CA TYR A 159 -0.19 11.69 -12.32
C TYR A 159 -1.60 11.18 -12.03
N PHE A 160 -1.82 10.47 -10.92
CA PHE A 160 -3.13 9.94 -10.54
C PHE A 160 -4.17 11.02 -10.29
N ARG A 161 -3.83 12.09 -9.55
CA ARG A 161 -4.73 13.24 -9.34
C ARG A 161 -5.14 13.87 -10.67
N LYS A 162 -4.26 13.95 -11.67
CA LYS A 162 -4.56 14.48 -13.01
C LYS A 162 -5.34 13.49 -13.88
N ALA A 163 -4.90 12.24 -13.96
CA ALA A 163 -5.44 11.20 -14.84
C ALA A 163 -6.87 10.81 -14.43
N MET A 164 -7.16 10.82 -13.13
CA MET A 164 -8.46 10.41 -12.62
C MET A 164 -9.34 11.59 -12.15
N GLY A 165 -8.77 12.71 -11.69
CA GLY A 165 -9.48 13.78 -10.95
C GLY A 165 -10.90 14.13 -11.43
N PRO A 166 -11.11 14.54 -12.71
CA PRO A 166 -12.43 14.92 -13.20
C PRO A 166 -13.43 13.77 -13.34
N GLY A 167 -12.97 12.54 -13.57
CA GLY A 167 -13.85 11.36 -13.65
C GLY A 167 -14.11 10.74 -12.28
N LEU A 168 -13.09 10.71 -11.43
CA LEU A 168 -13.07 9.94 -10.18
C LEU A 168 -14.09 10.44 -9.16
N ALA A 169 -14.28 11.75 -9.02
CA ALA A 169 -15.34 12.29 -8.16
C ALA A 169 -16.74 11.86 -8.65
N ASN A 170 -16.96 11.87 -9.96
CA ASN A 170 -18.24 11.49 -10.57
C ASN A 170 -18.53 9.97 -10.46
N GLU A 171 -17.52 9.12 -10.65
CA GLU A 171 -17.63 7.66 -10.47
C GLU A 171 -17.76 7.28 -8.99
N MET A 172 -17.08 7.99 -8.08
CA MET A 172 -17.12 7.70 -6.64
C MET A 172 -18.36 8.27 -5.94
N ALA A 173 -18.99 9.33 -6.45
CA ALA A 173 -20.21 9.89 -5.86
C ALA A 173 -21.33 8.85 -5.63
N PRO A 174 -21.81 8.07 -6.63
CA PRO A 174 -22.83 7.05 -6.40
C PRO A 174 -22.35 5.89 -5.52
N ILE A 175 -21.05 5.59 -5.53
CA ILE A 175 -20.41 4.59 -4.67
C ILE A 175 -20.44 5.02 -3.19
N ILE A 176 -20.16 6.29 -2.92
CA ILE A 176 -20.13 6.92 -1.59
C ILE A 176 -21.56 7.15 -1.09
N ASP A 177 -22.49 7.55 -1.95
CA ASP A 177 -23.90 7.74 -1.59
C ASP A 177 -24.53 6.42 -1.11
N ALA A 178 -24.31 5.33 -1.85
CA ALA A 178 -24.69 3.99 -1.41
C ALA A 178 -24.02 3.58 -0.09
N ALA A 179 -22.72 3.86 0.08
CA ALA A 179 -22.01 3.57 1.32
C ALA A 179 -22.48 4.42 2.52
N LEU A 180 -22.93 5.66 2.30
CA LEU A 180 -23.53 6.51 3.33
C LEU A 180 -24.89 5.96 3.77
N ALA A 181 -25.70 5.47 2.83
CA ALA A 181 -26.95 4.77 3.13
C ALA A 181 -26.69 3.46 3.90
N ASP A 182 -25.78 2.61 3.42
CA ASP A 182 -25.43 1.31 4.03
C ASP A 182 -24.80 1.46 5.43
N ALA A 183 -23.96 2.49 5.64
CA ALA A 183 -23.38 2.79 6.95
C ALA A 183 -24.42 3.31 7.96
N GLY A 184 -25.55 3.85 7.50
CA GLY A 184 -26.58 4.49 8.32
C GLY A 184 -26.40 6.00 8.52
N ALA A 185 -25.57 6.67 7.70
CA ALA A 185 -25.22 8.08 7.87
C ALA A 185 -26.40 9.03 7.66
N VAL A 186 -27.33 8.68 6.76
CA VAL A 186 -28.55 9.47 6.49
C VAL A 186 -29.43 9.53 7.75
N GLN A 187 -29.66 8.37 8.36
CA GLN A 187 -30.49 8.23 9.57
C GLN A 187 -29.82 8.91 10.78
N ALA A 188 -28.50 8.81 10.92
CA ALA A 188 -27.74 9.50 11.95
C ALA A 188 -27.81 11.04 11.77
N TYR A 189 -27.71 11.53 10.53
CA TYR A 189 -27.85 12.95 10.22
C TYR A 189 -29.25 13.47 10.53
N ASP A 190 -30.31 12.74 10.14
CA ASP A 190 -31.69 13.12 10.43
C ASP A 190 -31.99 13.13 11.94
N ALA A 191 -31.49 12.15 12.69
CA ALA A 191 -31.61 12.11 14.15
C ALA A 191 -30.90 13.30 14.83
N MET A 192 -29.67 13.60 14.40
CA MET A 192 -28.89 14.75 14.89
C MET A 192 -29.59 16.08 14.56
N MET A 193 -30.01 16.27 13.31
CA MET A 193 -30.69 17.49 12.85
C MET A 193 -32.08 17.65 13.45
N GLY A 194 -32.77 16.55 13.79
CA GLY A 194 -34.03 16.55 14.53
C GLY A 194 -33.89 17.17 15.91
N GLN A 195 -32.88 16.74 16.69
CA GLN A 195 -32.59 17.33 18.01
C GLN A 195 -32.12 18.79 17.88
N TYR A 196 -31.31 19.12 16.88
CA TYR A 196 -30.85 20.49 16.67
C TYR A 196 -32.00 21.47 16.40
N LYS A 197 -32.98 21.08 15.58
CA LYS A 197 -34.18 21.87 15.29
C LYS A 197 -35.14 22.02 16.49
N ALA A 198 -35.03 21.15 17.50
CA ALA A 198 -35.81 21.26 18.73
C ALA A 198 -35.23 22.30 19.72
N LEU A 199 -33.99 22.78 19.50
CA LEU A 199 -33.38 23.81 20.32
C LEU A 199 -33.88 25.22 19.90
N PRO A 200 -34.24 26.09 20.86
CA PRO A 200 -34.74 27.43 20.55
C PRO A 200 -33.64 28.33 19.96
N PHE A 201 -34.03 29.23 19.06
CA PHE A 201 -33.16 30.24 18.43
C PHE A 201 -31.96 29.71 17.63
N MET A 202 -31.99 28.44 17.18
CA MET A 202 -30.94 27.90 16.32
C MET A 202 -31.09 28.35 14.85
N PRO A 203 -30.00 28.74 14.17
CA PRO A 203 -30.02 29.03 12.74
C PRO A 203 -30.11 27.75 11.89
N ASP A 204 -30.67 27.86 10.68
CA ASP A 204 -30.64 26.76 9.71
C ASP A 204 -29.19 26.34 9.37
N ALA A 205 -28.97 25.02 9.29
CA ALA A 205 -27.70 24.41 8.90
C ALA A 205 -27.95 23.21 7.99
N LYS A 206 -27.14 23.07 6.95
CA LYS A 206 -27.15 21.95 5.99
C LYS A 206 -25.73 21.69 5.49
N ALA A 207 -25.43 20.46 5.14
CA ALA A 207 -24.20 20.07 4.44
C ALA A 207 -24.52 19.01 3.39
N ASN A 208 -23.78 18.99 2.27
CA ASN A 208 -23.77 17.83 1.39
C ASN A 208 -22.76 16.82 1.96
N LEU A 209 -23.26 15.72 2.53
CA LEU A 209 -22.40 14.67 3.11
C LEU A 209 -21.72 13.85 2.03
N THR A 210 -22.37 13.61 0.89
CA THR A 210 -21.85 12.80 -0.21
C THR A 210 -20.62 13.48 -0.83
N ASP A 211 -20.73 14.74 -1.28
CA ASP A 211 -19.57 15.49 -1.82
C ASP A 211 -18.43 15.58 -0.80
N TYR A 212 -18.76 15.87 0.46
CA TYR A 212 -17.77 16.02 1.52
C TYR A 212 -16.99 14.73 1.80
N VAL A 213 -17.66 13.58 1.79
CA VAL A 213 -17.02 12.27 2.00
C VAL A 213 -16.31 11.79 0.74
N VAL A 214 -16.76 12.15 -0.46
CA VAL A 214 -15.98 11.99 -1.71
C VAL A 214 -14.66 12.75 -1.60
N ASP A 215 -14.69 14.06 -1.32
CA ASP A 215 -13.49 14.90 -1.23
C ASP A 215 -12.51 14.39 -0.17
N LYS A 216 -13.01 14.10 1.06
CA LYS A 216 -12.17 13.62 2.17
C LYS A 216 -11.67 12.19 1.97
N GLY A 217 -12.49 11.30 1.43
CA GLY A 217 -12.08 9.96 1.04
C GLY A 217 -10.95 10.01 0.01
N MET A 218 -11.10 10.87 -1.00
CA MET A 218 -10.11 11.03 -2.07
C MET A 218 -8.78 11.61 -1.56
N ASP A 219 -8.81 12.66 -0.74
CA ASP A 219 -7.59 13.20 -0.13
C ASP A 219 -6.91 12.17 0.78
N GLY A 220 -7.68 11.36 1.53
CA GLY A 220 -7.15 10.29 2.37
C GLY A 220 -6.45 9.18 1.59
N ILE A 221 -7.05 8.74 0.47
CA ILE A 221 -6.42 7.79 -0.45
C ILE A 221 -5.14 8.38 -1.03
N PHE A 222 -5.17 9.59 -1.59
CA PHE A 222 -3.98 10.20 -2.19
C PHE A 222 -2.86 10.51 -1.17
N HIS A 223 -3.19 10.83 0.08
CA HIS A 223 -2.21 10.95 1.16
C HIS A 223 -1.41 9.66 1.34
N TYR A 224 -2.07 8.50 1.28
CA TYR A 224 -1.40 7.21 1.43
C TYR A 224 -0.73 6.69 0.15
N VAL A 225 -1.27 7.00 -1.03
CA VAL A 225 -0.56 6.75 -2.30
C VAL A 225 0.78 7.50 -2.34
N ALA A 226 0.81 8.77 -1.94
CA ALA A 226 2.07 9.55 -1.86
C ALA A 226 3.08 8.96 -0.88
N LYS A 227 2.62 8.43 0.26
CA LYS A 227 3.51 7.80 1.26
C LYS A 227 4.05 6.46 0.79
N GLU A 228 3.25 5.68 0.07
CA GLU A 228 3.70 4.43 -0.55
C GLU A 228 4.69 4.69 -1.69
N GLU A 229 4.43 5.70 -2.52
CA GLU A 229 5.32 6.17 -3.58
C GLU A 229 6.69 6.61 -3.03
N ALA A 230 6.69 7.46 -2.00
CA ALA A 230 7.90 7.90 -1.31
C ALA A 230 8.65 6.73 -0.64
N ALA A 231 7.93 5.74 -0.09
CA ALA A 231 8.54 4.53 0.46
C ALA A 231 9.21 3.68 -0.62
N ILE A 232 8.60 3.49 -1.80
CA ILE A 232 9.19 2.76 -2.92
C ILE A 232 10.48 3.43 -3.42
N ARG A 233 10.49 4.77 -3.52
CA ARG A 233 11.71 5.54 -3.86
C ARG A 233 12.80 5.36 -2.80
N THR A 234 12.51 5.61 -1.53
CA THR A 234 13.53 5.75 -0.47
C THR A 234 13.94 4.44 0.21
N ASN A 235 13.08 3.42 0.25
CA ASN A 235 13.30 2.19 1.03
C ASN A 235 13.40 0.95 0.12
N PRO A 236 14.59 0.33 -0.02
CA PRO A 236 14.77 -0.91 -0.77
C PRO A 236 13.89 -2.09 -0.28
N ALA A 237 13.45 -2.10 0.98
CA ALA A 237 12.55 -3.14 1.49
C ALA A 237 11.08 -2.97 1.02
N ALA A 238 10.67 -1.76 0.62
CA ALA A 238 9.38 -1.52 -0.03
C ALA A 238 9.36 -1.99 -1.50
N ARG A 239 10.53 -2.31 -2.07
CA ARG A 239 10.70 -2.80 -3.44
C ARG A 239 10.45 -4.32 -3.47
N THR A 240 9.20 -4.70 -3.27
CA THR A 240 8.78 -6.09 -3.05
C THR A 240 8.98 -7.01 -4.25
N THR A 241 8.99 -6.48 -5.48
CA THR A 241 9.24 -7.25 -6.71
C THR A 241 10.67 -7.07 -7.21
N ASP A 242 11.23 -8.07 -7.91
CA ASP A 242 12.59 -7.96 -8.46
C ASP A 242 12.70 -6.91 -9.57
N LEU A 243 11.59 -6.64 -10.26
CA LEU A 243 11.49 -5.58 -11.25
C LEU A 243 11.54 -4.19 -10.57
N LEU A 244 10.83 -4.02 -9.45
CA LEU A 244 10.93 -2.84 -8.58
C LEU A 244 12.36 -2.58 -8.09
N LYS A 245 13.05 -3.63 -7.63
CA LYS A 245 14.45 -3.53 -7.19
C LYS A 245 15.33 -3.00 -8.32
N LYS A 246 15.24 -3.58 -9.53
CA LYS A 246 16.05 -3.19 -10.69
C LYS A 246 15.76 -1.77 -11.19
N VAL A 247 14.51 -1.30 -11.18
CA VAL A 247 14.16 0.05 -11.65
C VAL A 247 14.76 1.14 -10.74
N PHE A 248 14.73 0.93 -9.42
CA PHE A 248 15.17 1.91 -8.44
C PHE A 248 16.58 1.64 -7.83
N SER A 249 17.33 0.65 -8.32
CA SER A 249 18.71 0.34 -7.89
C SER A 249 19.78 1.06 -8.71
N LYS A 250 19.52 2.29 -9.16
CA LYS A 250 20.52 3.18 -9.74
C LYS A 250 21.27 3.95 -8.67
#